data_AF-A0A2G6QLS1-F1
#
_entry.id   AF-A0A2G6QLS1-F1
#
_cell.length_a   1.000
_cell.length_b   1.000
_cell.length_c   1.000
_cell.angle_alpha   90.00
_cell.angle_beta   90.00
_cell.angle_gamma   90.00
#
_symmetry.space_group_name_H-M   'P 1'
#
loop_
_entity.id
_entity.type
_entity.pdbx_description
1 polymer ?
#
loop_
_entity_poly.entity_id
_entity_poly.type
_entity_poly.pdbx_seq_one_letter_code
_entity_poly.pdbx_strand_id
1 'polypeptide(L)'
;MKKMLFVVLSVLFCSVFVFSQNNFERESVLTEETLKSFITNYKHMFKDLKAENAGKHIYVKKESIRESFDRLSKVKPSKKIKRIFEEYSFDGDKGIYQIVVLQYGVVACTIEEALNEIANEKRTEKQKEKDRETVAWLVEIKSQINSSDYKLIQKYFKELYEIFNRIEEKI
;
A
#
# COMPACT_ATOMS: atom_id res chain seq x y z
N MET A 1 -10.31 16.34 24.82
CA MET A 1 -9.03 16.15 24.10
C MET A 1 -9.05 14.77 23.47
N LYS A 2 -9.18 14.71 22.15
CA LYS A 2 -9.28 13.46 21.39
C LYS A 2 -7.96 12.70 21.56
N LYS A 3 -8.05 11.47 22.06
CA LYS A 3 -6.93 10.54 22.12
C LYS A 3 -6.53 10.23 20.68
N MET A 4 -5.44 10.82 20.21
CA MET A 4 -4.73 10.34 19.01
C MET A 4 -4.36 8.89 19.30
N LEU A 5 -5.07 7.96 18.66
CA LEU A 5 -4.77 6.55 18.74
C LEU A 5 -3.45 6.34 17.98
N PHE A 6 -2.43 5.97 18.75
CA PHE A 6 -1.09 5.60 18.30
C PHE A 6 -1.21 4.42 17.32
N VAL A 7 -1.07 4.66 16.01
CA VAL A 7 -0.79 3.57 15.05
C VAL A 7 0.72 3.41 15.00
N VAL A 8 1.23 2.52 15.85
CA VAL A 8 2.61 2.06 15.82
C VAL A 8 2.79 1.20 14.56
N LEU A 9 3.21 1.82 13.46
CA LEU A 9 3.76 1.08 12.33
C LEU A 9 5.26 0.90 12.55
N SER A 10 5.63 -0.01 13.46
CA SER A 10 7.03 -0.38 13.70
C SER A 10 7.49 -1.42 12.67
N VAL A 11 7.97 -0.95 11.51
CA VAL A 11 8.90 -1.73 10.66
C VAL A 11 10.01 -0.80 10.19
N LEU A 12 11.00 -0.61 11.07
CA LEU A 12 12.28 0.01 10.76
C LEU A 12 13.17 -1.04 10.09
N PHE A 13 13.43 -0.89 8.80
CA PHE A 13 14.64 -1.43 8.18
C PHE A 13 15.27 -0.37 7.27
N CYS A 14 16.38 0.19 7.75
CA CYS A 14 17.30 0.96 6.94
C CYS A 14 17.97 0.03 5.91
N SER A 15 17.80 0.34 4.63
CA SER A 15 18.79 -0.01 3.61
C SER A 15 19.05 1.21 2.75
N VAL A 16 20.24 1.78 2.95
CA VAL A 16 20.82 2.84 2.13
C VAL A 16 20.90 2.35 0.68
N PHE A 17 20.19 3.01 -0.24
CA PHE A 17 20.37 2.79 -1.68
C PHE A 17 20.48 4.13 -2.42
N VAL A 18 21.61 4.28 -3.11
CA VAL A 18 21.90 5.37 -4.04
C VAL A 18 21.03 5.19 -5.28
N PHE A 19 20.13 6.14 -5.52
CA PHE A 19 19.25 6.16 -6.70
C PHE A 19 20.04 6.61 -7.94
N SER A 20 20.23 5.70 -8.89
CA SER A 20 20.55 6.03 -10.28
C SER A 20 19.29 6.58 -10.95
N GLN A 21 19.38 7.79 -11.52
CA GLN A 21 18.31 8.50 -12.22
C GLN A 21 17.98 7.89 -13.60
N ASN A 22 17.48 6.66 -13.62
CA ASN A 22 16.54 6.29 -14.66
C ASN A 22 15.15 6.47 -14.07
N ASN A 23 14.23 7.12 -14.81
CA ASN A 23 12.81 7.22 -14.45
C ASN A 23 12.18 5.82 -14.47
N PHE A 24 12.56 4.97 -13.53
CA PHE A 24 11.96 3.67 -13.32
C PHE A 24 10.55 3.90 -12.80
N GLU A 25 9.58 3.48 -13.59
CA GLU A 25 8.19 3.47 -13.20
C GLU A 25 7.68 2.04 -13.41
N ARG A 26 7.04 1.47 -12.38
CA ARG A 26 6.41 0.15 -12.53
C ARG A 26 5.24 0.25 -13.51
N GLU A 27 4.84 -0.89 -14.07
CA GLU A 27 3.62 -0.94 -14.88
C GLU A 27 2.40 -0.50 -14.05
N SER A 28 1.52 0.32 -14.62
CA SER A 28 0.24 0.64 -14.01
C SER A 28 -0.64 -0.61 -14.00
N VAL A 29 -1.23 -0.90 -12.85
CA VAL A 29 -2.06 -2.09 -12.64
C VAL A 29 -3.47 -1.76 -12.16
N LEU A 30 -3.76 -0.50 -11.85
CA LEU A 30 -5.07 -0.10 -11.36
C LEU A 30 -5.88 0.60 -12.45
N THR A 31 -7.18 0.32 -12.45
CA THR A 31 -8.17 1.07 -13.23
C THR A 31 -9.20 1.69 -12.29
N GLU A 32 -9.91 2.71 -12.75
CA GLU A 32 -11.01 3.30 -11.98
C GLU A 32 -12.12 2.27 -11.68
N GLU A 33 -12.36 1.33 -12.60
CA GLU A 33 -13.30 0.23 -12.40
C GLU A 33 -12.86 -0.69 -11.26
N THR A 34 -11.59 -1.13 -11.27
CA THR A 34 -11.00 -1.97 -10.22
C THR A 34 -11.12 -1.30 -8.84
N LEU A 35 -10.84 0.00 -8.72
CA LEU A 35 -10.99 0.72 -7.45
C LEU A 35 -12.43 0.78 -6.97
N LYS A 36 -13.38 1.14 -7.85
CA LYS A 36 -14.81 1.23 -7.48
C LYS A 36 -15.36 -0.13 -7.07
N SER A 37 -14.99 -1.18 -7.79
CA SER A 37 -15.39 -2.55 -7.45
C SER A 37 -14.80 -2.97 -6.10
N PHE A 38 -13.51 -2.69 -5.85
CA PHE A 38 -12.87 -2.94 -4.57
C PHE A 38 -13.59 -2.23 -3.42
N ILE A 39 -13.83 -0.92 -3.54
CA ILE A 39 -14.48 -0.12 -2.48
C ILE A 39 -15.86 -0.67 -2.13
N THR A 40 -16.60 -1.12 -3.14
CA THR A 40 -17.95 -1.68 -2.97
C THR A 40 -17.92 -3.07 -2.35
N ASN A 41 -16.96 -3.91 -2.76
CA ASN A 41 -17.00 -5.35 -2.52
C ASN A 41 -15.91 -5.89 -1.60
N TYR A 42 -15.03 -5.06 -1.03
CA TYR A 42 -13.83 -5.51 -0.28
C TYR A 42 -14.13 -6.56 0.80
N LYS A 43 -15.27 -6.46 1.48
CA LYS A 43 -15.66 -7.42 2.53
C LYS A 43 -15.89 -8.82 1.97
N HIS A 44 -16.55 -8.91 0.83
CA HIS A 44 -16.83 -10.17 0.15
C HIS A 44 -15.55 -10.75 -0.43
N MET A 45 -14.77 -9.92 -1.13
CA MET A 45 -13.48 -10.33 -1.68
C MET A 45 -12.53 -10.86 -0.59
N PHE A 46 -12.37 -10.15 0.53
CA PHE A 46 -11.51 -10.63 1.62
C PHE A 46 -12.04 -11.90 2.29
N LYS A 47 -13.36 -12.07 2.38
CA LYS A 47 -13.96 -13.32 2.86
C LYS A 47 -13.61 -14.50 1.95
N ASP A 48 -13.73 -14.33 0.64
CA ASP A 48 -13.45 -15.39 -0.34
C ASP A 48 -11.95 -15.70 -0.40
N LEU A 49 -11.10 -14.68 -0.38
CA LEU A 49 -9.64 -14.83 -0.28
C LEU A 49 -9.22 -15.55 1.02
N LYS A 50 -9.90 -15.27 2.14
CA LYS A 50 -9.66 -15.96 3.42
C LYS A 50 -10.08 -17.43 3.35
N ALA A 51 -11.23 -17.74 2.72
CA ALA A 51 -11.69 -19.11 2.54
C ALA A 51 -10.71 -19.95 1.71
N GLU A 52 -10.02 -19.34 0.73
CA GLU A 52 -8.99 -20.01 -0.08
C GLU A 52 -7.57 -19.91 0.52
N ASN A 53 -7.43 -19.43 1.77
CA ASN A 53 -6.16 -19.25 2.47
C ASN A 53 -5.13 -18.45 1.64
N ALA A 54 -5.59 -17.39 0.96
CA ALA A 54 -4.77 -16.56 0.10
C ALA A 54 -3.82 -15.63 0.89
N GLY A 55 -4.10 -15.38 2.18
CA GLY A 55 -3.29 -14.51 3.04
C GLY A 55 -1.81 -14.89 3.13
N LYS A 56 -1.48 -16.19 2.99
CA LYS A 56 -0.10 -16.68 2.92
C LYS A 56 0.72 -16.10 1.75
N HIS A 57 0.06 -15.62 0.71
CA HIS A 57 0.70 -15.02 -0.46
C HIS A 57 0.84 -13.50 -0.34
N ILE A 58 0.06 -12.87 0.55
CA ILE A 58 0.02 -11.42 0.78
C ILE A 58 0.99 -11.02 1.91
N TYR A 59 1.44 -11.97 2.74
CA TYR A 59 2.35 -11.67 3.85
C TYR A 59 3.70 -11.12 3.36
N VAL A 60 4.14 -10.04 4.00
CA VAL A 60 5.45 -9.42 3.80
C VAL A 60 6.42 -10.04 4.80
N LYS A 61 7.48 -10.71 4.29
CA LYS A 61 8.59 -11.17 5.14
C LYS A 61 9.41 -9.96 5.63
N LYS A 62 10.44 -10.17 6.45
CA LYS A 62 11.45 -9.14 6.76
C LYS A 62 12.25 -8.79 5.49
N GLU A 63 11.63 -8.08 4.57
CA GLU A 63 12.10 -7.67 3.25
C GLU A 63 11.90 -6.15 3.12
N SER A 64 12.74 -5.47 2.34
CA SER A 64 12.53 -4.06 1.97
C SER A 64 11.23 -3.88 1.17
N ILE A 65 10.77 -2.63 1.02
CA ILE A 65 9.55 -2.35 0.22
C ILE A 65 9.79 -2.79 -1.22
N ARG A 66 10.95 -2.44 -1.78
CA ARG A 66 11.32 -2.84 -3.14
C ARG A 66 11.28 -4.35 -3.34
N GLU A 67 11.91 -5.11 -2.44
CA GLU A 67 11.91 -6.59 -2.50
C GLU A 67 10.49 -7.15 -2.39
N SER A 68 9.65 -6.55 -1.55
CA SER A 68 8.25 -6.94 -1.41
C SER A 68 7.48 -6.76 -2.72
N PHE A 69 7.60 -5.60 -3.38
CA PHE A 69 6.98 -5.34 -4.69
C PHE A 69 7.55 -6.27 -5.79
N ASP A 70 8.87 -6.49 -5.81
CA ASP A 70 9.51 -7.38 -6.79
C ASP A 70 9.12 -8.85 -6.61
N ARG A 71 8.92 -9.30 -5.37
CA ARG A 71 8.43 -10.65 -5.09
C ARG A 71 6.95 -10.79 -5.46
N LEU A 72 6.11 -9.84 -5.05
CA LEU A 72 4.67 -9.91 -5.22
C LEU A 72 4.25 -9.75 -6.68
N SER A 73 4.99 -8.99 -7.48
CA SER A 73 4.78 -8.92 -8.94
C SER A 73 5.05 -10.25 -9.66
N LYS A 74 5.76 -11.19 -9.02
CA LYS A 74 6.07 -12.52 -9.57
C LYS A 74 5.18 -13.63 -9.00
N VAL A 75 4.32 -13.33 -8.04
CA VAL A 75 3.40 -14.32 -7.48
C VAL A 75 2.40 -14.71 -8.56
N LYS A 76 2.28 -16.01 -8.82
CA LYS A 76 1.26 -16.56 -9.70
C LYS A 76 0.12 -17.14 -8.85
N PRO A 77 -1.05 -16.50 -8.82
CA PRO A 77 -2.16 -17.00 -8.02
C PRO A 77 -2.68 -18.34 -8.57
N SER A 78 -3.24 -19.18 -7.69
CA SER A 78 -3.91 -20.41 -8.11
C SER A 78 -5.14 -20.08 -8.97
N LYS A 79 -5.59 -21.01 -9.82
CA LYS A 79 -6.77 -20.80 -10.68
C LYS A 79 -8.01 -20.32 -9.90
N LYS A 80 -8.18 -20.76 -8.66
CA LYS A 80 -9.28 -20.32 -7.80
C LYS A 80 -9.11 -18.87 -7.35
N ILE A 81 -7.92 -18.50 -6.89
CA ILE A 81 -7.63 -17.13 -6.45
C ILE A 81 -7.73 -16.15 -7.63
N LYS A 82 -7.26 -16.54 -8.82
CA LYS A 82 -7.44 -15.74 -10.05
C LYS A 82 -8.90 -15.40 -10.31
N ARG A 83 -9.77 -16.42 -10.25
CA ARG A 83 -11.22 -16.26 -10.44
C ARG A 83 -11.84 -15.33 -9.41
N ILE A 84 -11.41 -15.41 -8.14
CA ILE A 84 -11.87 -14.48 -7.10
C ILE A 84 -11.50 -13.05 -7.51
N PHE A 85 -10.25 -12.79 -7.91
CA PHE A 85 -9.86 -11.45 -8.36
C PHE A 85 -10.66 -10.97 -9.56
N GLU A 86 -10.82 -11.81 -10.58
CA GLU A 86 -11.62 -11.50 -11.77
C GLU A 86 -13.08 -11.17 -11.43
N GLU A 87 -13.70 -11.88 -10.48
CA GLU A 87 -15.06 -11.62 -9.98
C GLU A 87 -15.23 -10.22 -9.40
N TYR A 88 -14.15 -9.65 -8.85
CA TYR A 88 -14.13 -8.31 -8.27
C TYR A 88 -13.46 -7.26 -9.16
N SER A 89 -13.36 -7.51 -10.48
CA SER A 89 -12.76 -6.60 -11.48
C SER A 89 -11.26 -6.32 -11.27
N PHE A 90 -10.55 -7.21 -10.58
CA PHE A 90 -9.09 -7.24 -10.54
C PHE A 90 -8.56 -8.06 -11.72
N ASP A 91 -7.29 -7.84 -12.05
CA ASP A 91 -6.58 -8.74 -12.96
C ASP A 91 -6.31 -10.04 -12.20
N GLY A 92 -6.74 -11.18 -12.75
CA GLY A 92 -6.60 -12.47 -12.07
C GLY A 92 -5.15 -12.83 -11.73
N ASP A 93 -4.20 -12.47 -12.60
CA ASP A 93 -2.78 -12.72 -12.42
C ASP A 93 -2.10 -11.69 -11.52
N LYS A 94 -2.55 -10.43 -11.55
CA LYS A 94 -1.96 -9.32 -10.79
C LYS A 94 -2.72 -8.95 -9.52
N GLY A 95 -3.80 -9.65 -9.18
CA GLY A 95 -4.70 -9.25 -8.08
C GLY A 95 -4.02 -9.05 -6.73
N ILE A 96 -3.09 -9.94 -6.36
CA ILE A 96 -2.29 -9.80 -5.14
C ILE A 96 -1.44 -8.54 -5.19
N TYR A 97 -0.79 -8.28 -6.32
CA TYR A 97 0.04 -7.11 -6.53
C TYR A 97 -0.79 -5.82 -6.52
N GLN A 98 -1.98 -5.81 -7.13
CA GLN A 98 -2.91 -4.68 -7.08
C GLN A 98 -3.33 -4.33 -5.64
N ILE A 99 -3.59 -5.32 -4.77
CA ILE A 99 -3.90 -5.08 -3.34
C ILE A 99 -2.72 -4.41 -2.62
N VAL A 100 -1.49 -4.82 -2.92
CA VAL A 100 -0.28 -4.25 -2.33
C VAL A 100 -0.07 -2.81 -2.78
N VAL A 101 -0.29 -2.53 -4.07
CA VAL A 101 -0.27 -1.16 -4.61
C VAL A 101 -1.29 -0.27 -3.89
N LEU A 102 -2.51 -0.76 -3.67
CA LEU A 102 -3.54 -0.04 -2.90
C LEU A 102 -3.09 0.22 -1.45
N GLN A 103 -2.60 -0.82 -0.75
CA GLN A 103 -2.15 -0.72 0.65
C GLN A 103 -1.05 0.31 0.83
N TYR A 104 0.04 0.18 0.07
CA TYR A 104 1.18 1.08 0.19
C TYR A 104 0.89 2.48 -0.36
N GLY A 105 0.00 2.60 -1.35
CA GLY A 105 -0.46 3.91 -1.82
C GLY A 105 -1.25 4.66 -0.74
N VAL A 106 -2.11 3.99 0.02
CA VAL A 106 -2.80 4.57 1.17
C VAL A 106 -1.79 4.99 2.25
N VAL A 107 -0.80 4.15 2.56
CA VAL A 107 0.29 4.52 3.49
C VAL A 107 1.02 5.77 3.03
N ALA A 108 1.37 5.87 1.74
CA ALA A 108 2.03 7.04 1.19
C ALA A 108 1.17 8.31 1.32
N CYS A 109 -0.13 8.25 0.99
CA CYS A 109 -1.05 9.37 1.19
C CYS A 109 -1.13 9.80 2.67
N THR A 110 -1.22 8.85 3.60
CA THR A 110 -1.25 9.14 5.05
C THR A 110 0.04 9.82 5.52
N ILE A 111 1.20 9.37 5.03
CA ILE A 111 2.48 10.01 5.35
C ILE A 111 2.54 11.42 4.76
N GLU A 112 2.09 11.64 3.53
CA GLU A 112 2.02 12.97 2.92
C GLU A 112 1.16 13.93 3.75
N GLU A 113 -0.04 13.51 4.16
CA GLU A 113 -0.90 14.32 5.03
C GLU A 113 -0.23 14.64 6.37
N ALA A 114 0.33 13.64 7.04
CA ALA A 114 1.00 13.83 8.33
C ALA A 114 2.22 14.77 8.24
N LEU A 115 3.04 14.63 7.19
CA LEU A 115 4.18 15.52 6.95
C LEU A 115 3.74 16.95 6.63
N ASN A 116 2.64 17.12 5.88
CA ASN A 116 2.08 18.43 5.57
C ASN A 116 1.51 19.12 6.81
N GLU A 117 0.85 18.38 7.72
CA GLU A 117 0.34 18.91 8.99
C GLU A 117 1.46 19.48 9.86
N ILE A 118 2.61 18.78 9.94
CA ILE A 118 3.73 19.17 10.79
C ILE A 118 4.72 20.13 10.13
N ALA A 119 4.55 20.48 8.85
CA ALA A 119 5.53 21.22 8.06
C ALA A 119 5.89 22.60 8.66
N ASN A 120 4.93 23.23 9.34
CA ASN A 120 5.09 24.55 9.97
C ASN A 120 5.27 24.48 11.49
N GLU A 121 5.34 23.28 12.07
CA GLU A 121 5.52 23.11 13.51
C GLU A 121 6.98 23.26 13.93
N LYS A 122 7.21 23.78 15.13
CA LYS A 122 8.56 23.83 15.71
C LYS A 122 8.96 22.43 16.20
N ARG A 123 9.90 21.81 15.51
CA ARG A 123 10.40 20.45 15.81
C ARG A 123 11.74 20.47 16.57
N THR A 124 11.92 19.54 17.49
CA THR A 124 13.24 19.22 18.08
C THR A 124 14.13 18.51 17.06
N GLU A 125 15.45 18.49 17.26
CA GLU A 125 16.38 17.82 16.32
C GLU A 125 16.07 16.32 16.17
N LYS A 126 15.73 15.63 17.26
CA LYS A 126 15.31 14.22 17.23
C LYS A 126 14.02 14.01 16.42
N GLN A 127 13.10 14.97 16.47
CA GLN A 127 11.89 14.92 15.64
C GLN A 127 12.22 15.15 14.16
N LYS A 128 13.08 16.11 13.83
CA LYS A 128 13.53 16.37 12.44
C LYS A 128 14.26 15.18 11.83
N GLU A 129 15.02 14.42 12.62
CA GLU A 129 15.65 13.18 12.17
C GLU A 129 14.60 12.13 11.78
N LYS A 130 13.59 11.91 12.62
CA LYS A 130 12.46 11.03 12.30
C LYS A 130 11.65 11.52 11.10
N ASP A 131 11.44 12.83 10.98
CA ASP A 131 10.75 13.42 9.83
C ASP A 131 11.53 13.13 8.53
N ARG A 132 12.88 13.21 8.57
CA ARG A 132 13.75 12.83 7.44
C ARG A 132 13.69 11.33 7.11
N GLU A 133 13.69 10.47 8.11
CA GLU A 133 13.51 9.01 7.92
C GLU A 133 12.15 8.72 7.26
N THR A 134 11.10 9.39 7.73
CA THR A 134 9.74 9.27 7.21
C THR A 134 9.64 9.74 5.75
N VAL A 135 10.30 10.86 5.41
CA VAL A 135 10.41 11.36 4.04
C VAL A 135 11.15 10.37 3.15
N ALA A 136 12.27 9.81 3.62
CA ALA A 136 13.03 8.81 2.85
C ALA A 136 12.18 7.55 2.57
N TRP A 137 11.39 7.12 3.56
CA TRP A 137 10.48 6.00 3.43
C TRP A 137 9.32 6.28 2.46
N LEU A 138 8.73 7.49 2.51
CA LEU A 138 7.74 7.95 1.53
C LEU A 138 8.29 7.92 0.11
N VAL A 139 9.52 8.41 -0.09
CA VAL A 139 10.20 8.38 -1.40
C VAL A 139 10.38 6.94 -1.88
N GLU A 140 10.79 6.03 -1.00
CA GLU A 140 10.90 4.61 -1.33
C GLU A 140 9.56 4.04 -1.79
N ILE A 141 8.47 4.23 -1.01
CA ILE A 141 7.13 3.74 -1.37
C ILE A 141 6.70 4.28 -2.74
N LYS A 142 6.76 5.60 -2.94
CA LYS A 142 6.31 6.24 -4.19
C LYS A 142 7.12 5.78 -5.39
N SER A 143 8.40 5.46 -5.22
CA SER A 143 9.23 4.89 -6.29
C SER A 143 8.79 3.49 -6.73
N GLN A 144 7.99 2.79 -5.91
CA GLN A 144 7.45 1.47 -6.22
C GLN A 144 6.03 1.52 -6.80
N ILE A 145 5.38 2.68 -6.89
CA ILE A 145 4.00 2.80 -7.36
C ILE A 145 4.00 3.63 -8.65
N ASN A 146 3.31 3.13 -9.68
CA ASN A 146 3.13 3.90 -10.90
C ASN A 146 2.36 5.20 -10.60
N SER A 147 2.73 6.31 -11.23
CA SER A 147 2.14 7.62 -11.00
C SER A 147 0.65 7.71 -11.36
N SER A 148 0.16 6.96 -12.36
CA SER A 148 -1.27 6.90 -12.66
C SER A 148 -2.05 6.14 -11.59
N ASP A 149 -1.50 5.03 -11.11
CA ASP A 149 -2.07 4.26 -10.00
C ASP A 149 -2.12 5.13 -8.73
N TYR A 150 -1.03 5.86 -8.45
CA TYR A 150 -0.97 6.76 -7.29
C TYR A 150 -2.02 7.86 -7.36
N LYS A 151 -2.22 8.49 -8.52
CA LYS A 151 -3.27 9.50 -8.73
C LYS A 151 -4.67 8.92 -8.51
N LEU A 152 -4.93 7.69 -8.95
CA LEU A 152 -6.21 7.02 -8.70
C LEU A 152 -6.40 6.77 -7.20
N ILE A 153 -5.36 6.32 -6.50
CA ILE A 153 -5.42 6.11 -5.05
C ILE A 153 -5.70 7.43 -4.31
N GLN A 154 -5.02 8.51 -4.69
CA GLN A 154 -5.29 9.85 -4.12
C GLN A 154 -6.75 10.28 -4.34
N LYS A 155 -7.31 10.03 -5.53
CA LYS A 155 -8.73 10.34 -5.85
C LYS A 155 -9.72 9.62 -4.92
N TYR A 156 -9.42 8.41 -4.47
CA TYR A 156 -10.29 7.58 -3.62
C TYR A 156 -9.73 7.37 -2.20
N PHE A 157 -8.81 8.23 -1.77
CA PHE A 157 -8.01 7.98 -0.57
C PHE A 157 -8.88 7.81 0.68
N LYS A 158 -9.92 8.62 0.85
CA LYS A 158 -10.79 8.59 2.03
C LYS A 158 -11.48 7.23 2.19
N GLU A 159 -12.07 6.71 1.12
CA GLU A 159 -12.75 5.42 1.12
C GLU A 159 -11.76 4.27 1.33
N LEU A 160 -10.61 4.31 0.65
CA LEU A 160 -9.57 3.30 0.78
C LEU A 160 -8.97 3.28 2.18
N TYR A 161 -8.70 4.46 2.76
CA TYR A 161 -8.19 4.60 4.12
C TYR A 161 -9.14 3.95 5.14
N GLU A 162 -10.44 4.24 5.05
CA GLU A 162 -11.45 3.61 5.91
C GLU A 162 -11.50 2.09 5.77
N ILE A 163 -11.27 1.56 4.57
CA ILE A 163 -11.21 0.12 4.33
C ILE A 163 -9.98 -0.47 5.02
N PHE A 164 -8.78 0.05 4.73
CA PHE A 164 -7.52 -0.50 5.22
C PHE A 164 -7.32 -0.30 6.73
N ASN A 165 -7.82 0.80 7.30
CA ASN A 165 -7.77 1.05 8.75
C ASN A 165 -8.69 0.11 9.56
N ARG A 166 -9.64 -0.59 8.91
CA ARG A 166 -10.55 -1.55 9.54
C ARG A 166 -10.16 -3.02 9.31
N ILE A 167 -9.02 -3.28 8.66
CA ILE A 167 -8.61 -4.66 8.31
C ILE A 167 -8.15 -5.46 9.54
N GLU A 168 -7.62 -4.80 10.59
CA GLU A 168 -7.26 -5.46 11.84
C GLU A 168 -8.44 -6.16 12.53
N GLU A 169 -9.68 -5.81 12.21
CA GLU A 169 -10.87 -6.47 12.75
C GLU A 169 -11.26 -7.77 12.01
N LYS A 170 -10.63 -8.13 10.87
CA LYS A 170 -11.24 -9.10 9.92
C LYS A 170 -10.36 -10.14 9.23
N ILE A 171 -9.03 -10.05 9.27
CA ILE A 171 -8.14 -11.16 8.84
C ILE A 171 -7.82 -12.03 10.05
#